data_AF-A0A4R9BHS8-F1
#
_entry.id   AF-A0A4R9BHS8-F1
#
_cell.length_a   1.000
_cell.length_b   1.000
_cell.length_c   1.000
_cell.angle_alpha   90.00
_cell.angle_beta   90.00
_cell.angle_gamma   90.00
#
_symmetry.space_group_name_H-M   'P 1'
#
loop_
_entity.id
_entity.type
_entity.pdbx_description
1 polymer ?
#
loop_
_entity_poly.entity_id
_entity_poly.type
_entity_poly.pdbx_seq_one_letter_code
_entity_poly.pdbx_strand_id
1 'polypeptide(L)'
;MPKPTPIPPETRRRIASRISMGAGRNQIAREFGISTGVVSKIARENRLYFENTGAASVATQARQIDQWAVRVDREDELVRAYLALTKTQRADGTQTREEKRLSYALYNINRHHKGQYR
;
A
#
# COMPACT_ATOMS: atom_id res chain seq x y z
N MET A 1 -24.59 10.81 -3.16
CA MET A 1 -24.28 11.00 -1.73
C MET A 1 -24.33 12.48 -1.41
N PRO A 2 -24.91 12.90 -0.27
CA PRO A 2 -24.90 14.29 0.13
C PRO A 2 -23.46 14.78 0.34
N LYS A 3 -23.19 16.02 -0.07
CA LYS A 3 -21.89 16.67 0.14
C LYS A 3 -21.68 16.84 1.65
N PRO A 4 -20.54 16.42 2.22
CA PRO A 4 -20.31 16.55 3.65
C PRO A 4 -20.31 18.03 4.05
N THR A 5 -20.93 18.32 5.20
CA THR A 5 -20.97 19.65 5.78
C THR A 5 -19.55 20.19 5.97
N PRO A 6 -19.25 21.41 5.50
CA PRO A 6 -17.93 22.01 5.72
C PRO A 6 -17.60 22.12 7.21
N ILE A 7 -16.35 21.82 7.57
CA ILE A 7 -15.87 21.98 8.94
C ILE A 7 -15.82 23.47 9.30
N PRO A 8 -16.41 23.89 10.44
CA PRO A 8 -16.37 25.28 10.88
C PRO A 8 -14.93 25.83 10.98
N PRO A 9 -14.68 27.10 10.62
CA PRO A 9 -13.34 27.69 10.66
C PRO A 9 -12.65 27.56 12.02
N GLU A 10 -13.38 27.68 13.12
CA GLU A 10 -12.86 27.54 14.49
C GLU A 10 -12.30 26.13 14.74
N THR A 11 -13.04 25.10 14.35
CA THR A 11 -12.60 23.71 14.43
C THR A 11 -11.35 23.48 13.60
N ARG A 12 -11.24 24.10 12.42
CA ARG A 12 -10.03 24.02 11.58
C ARG A 12 -8.82 24.65 12.27
N ARG A 13 -8.99 25.79 12.96
CA ARG A 13 -7.94 26.44 13.75
C ARG A 13 -7.50 25.58 14.93
N ARG A 14 -8.45 24.96 15.66
CA ARG A 14 -8.15 24.02 16.75
C ARG A 14 -7.34 22.82 16.25
N ILE A 15 -7.72 22.27 15.10
CA ILE A 15 -6.97 21.18 14.45
C ILE A 15 -5.55 21.66 14.09
N ALA A 16 -5.40 22.81 13.45
CA ALA A 16 -4.08 23.34 13.09
C ALA A 16 -3.18 23.56 14.32
N SER A 17 -3.73 24.11 15.40
CA SER A 17 -3.02 24.28 16.67
C SER A 17 -2.57 22.94 17.27
N ARG A 18 -3.42 21.90 17.21
CA ARG A 18 -3.03 20.54 17.65
C ARG A 18 -1.88 19.99 16.82
N ILE A 19 -1.88 20.22 15.50
CA ILE A 19 -0.79 19.81 14.61
C ILE A 19 0.51 20.53 14.97
N SER A 20 0.48 21.85 15.19
CA SER A 20 1.68 22.61 15.57
C SER A 20 2.23 22.23 16.94
N MET A 21 1.40 21.67 17.82
CA MET A 21 1.81 21.08 19.11
C MET A 21 2.31 19.62 18.98
N GLY A 22 2.49 19.12 17.76
CA GLY A 22 3.02 17.77 17.51
C GLY A 22 2.01 16.63 17.62
N ALA A 23 0.71 16.91 17.72
CA ALA A 23 -0.30 15.84 17.83
C ALA A 23 -0.36 15.01 16.53
N GLY A 24 -0.48 13.69 16.68
CA GLY A 24 -0.46 12.76 15.56
C GLY A 24 -1.73 12.86 14.69
N ARG A 25 -1.57 12.73 13.36
CA ARG A 25 -2.69 12.76 12.39
C ARG A 25 -3.86 11.86 12.76
N ASN A 26 -3.59 10.62 13.17
CA ASN A 26 -4.61 9.64 13.51
C ASN A 26 -5.29 9.95 14.85
N GLN A 27 -4.55 10.54 15.80
CA GLN A 27 -5.11 10.99 17.07
C GLN A 27 -6.10 12.13 16.85
N ILE A 28 -5.72 13.14 16.07
CA ILE A 28 -6.59 14.27 15.71
C ILE A 28 -7.84 13.78 14.97
N ALA A 29 -7.68 12.83 14.03
CA ALA A 29 -8.81 12.27 13.30
C ALA A 29 -9.85 11.64 14.24
N ARG A 30 -9.40 10.88 15.25
CA ARG A 30 -10.27 10.26 16.27
C ARG A 30 -10.92 11.31 17.17
N GLU A 31 -10.13 12.28 17.64
CA GLU A 31 -10.58 13.33 18.55
C GLU A 31 -11.69 14.21 17.94
N PHE A 32 -11.55 14.56 16.66
CA PHE A 32 -12.49 15.44 15.97
C PHE A 32 -13.55 14.70 15.13
N GLY A 33 -13.51 13.36 15.09
CA GLY A 33 -14.46 12.54 14.31
C GLY A 33 -14.37 12.76 12.80
N ILE A 34 -13.18 13.03 12.27
CA ILE A 34 -12.95 13.35 10.85
C ILE A 34 -11.95 12.40 10.20
N SER A 35 -11.96 12.32 8.86
CA SER A 35 -11.01 11.48 8.16
C SER A 35 -9.57 12.03 8.23
N THR A 36 -8.59 11.13 8.22
CA THR A 36 -7.16 11.47 8.19
C THR A 36 -6.77 12.27 6.94
N GLY A 37 -7.52 12.13 5.84
CA GLY A 37 -7.36 12.93 4.63
C GLY A 37 -7.73 14.39 4.85
N VAL A 38 -8.80 14.66 5.60
CA VAL A 38 -9.20 16.03 5.96
C VAL A 38 -8.19 16.68 6.90
N VAL A 39 -7.68 15.92 7.88
CA VAL A 39 -6.61 16.38 8.77
C VAL A 39 -5.34 16.76 7.96
N SER A 40 -4.94 15.93 7.00
CA SER A 40 -3.80 16.22 6.10
C SER A 40 -4.04 17.45 5.22
N LYS A 41 -5.29 17.66 4.78
CA LYS A 41 -5.66 18.84 3.98
C LYS A 41 -5.53 20.12 4.80
N ILE A 42 -6.03 20.11 6.04
CA ILE A 42 -5.91 21.25 6.96
C ILE A 42 -4.43 21.54 7.25
N ALA A 43 -3.61 20.50 7.48
CA ALA A 43 -2.16 20.67 7.68
C ALA A 43 -1.52 21.41 6.49
N ARG A 44 -1.80 20.95 5.26
CA ARG A 44 -1.27 21.55 4.03
C ARG A 44 -1.69 23.01 3.85
N GLU A 45 -2.95 23.33 4.06
CA GLU A 45 -3.46 24.71 3.96
C GLU A 45 -2.79 25.65 4.96
N ASN A 46 -2.38 25.14 6.12
CA ASN A 46 -1.67 25.90 7.15
C ASN A 46 -0.14 25.75 7.07
N ARG A 47 0.39 25.11 6.03
CA ARG A 47 1.83 24.83 5.84
C ARG A 47 2.48 24.11 7.04
N LEU A 48 1.71 23.24 7.71
CA LEU A 48 2.15 22.42 8.83
C LEU A 48 2.50 21.01 8.37
N TYR A 49 3.44 20.39 9.06
CA TYR A 49 3.90 19.02 8.83
C TYR A 49 3.77 18.20 10.11
N PHE A 50 3.52 16.90 9.97
CA PHE A 50 3.50 15.98 11.12
C PHE A 50 4.93 15.52 11.42
N GLU A 51 5.40 15.71 12.65
CA GLU A 51 6.78 15.36 13.07
C GLU A 51 7.09 13.86 13.10
N ASN A 52 6.11 12.99 12.85
CA ASN A 52 6.28 11.53 12.89
C ASN A 52 6.72 10.91 11.56
N THR A 53 7.62 11.55 10.82
CA THR A 53 8.19 10.96 9.60
C THR A 53 9.22 9.87 9.90
N GLY A 54 9.98 9.97 11.01
CA GLY A 54 11.05 9.01 11.35
C GLY A 54 10.54 7.59 11.64
N ALA A 55 9.75 7.39 12.70
CA ALA A 55 9.27 6.07 13.11
C ALA A 55 8.32 5.42 12.06
N ALA A 56 7.48 6.23 11.41
CA ALA A 56 6.61 5.75 10.33
C ALA A 56 7.42 5.38 9.07
N SER A 57 8.53 6.08 8.79
CA SER A 57 9.46 5.72 7.71
C SER A 57 10.12 4.39 8.00
N VAL A 58 10.65 4.17 9.21
CA VAL A 58 11.27 2.90 9.60
C VAL A 58 10.27 1.75 9.51
N ALA A 59 9.05 1.91 10.02
CA ALA A 59 8.00 0.88 9.91
C ALA A 59 7.59 0.61 8.45
N THR A 60 7.58 1.65 7.61
CA THR A 60 7.30 1.52 6.17
C THR A 60 8.43 0.76 5.46
N GLN A 61 9.68 1.08 5.77
CA GLN A 61 10.86 0.41 5.24
C GLN A 61 10.91 -1.06 5.67
N ALA A 62 10.69 -1.35 6.95
CA ALA A 62 10.59 -2.73 7.45
C ALA A 62 9.52 -3.53 6.69
N ARG A 63 8.32 -2.95 6.53
CA ARG A 63 7.26 -3.59 5.75
C ARG A 63 7.64 -3.80 4.28
N GLN A 64 8.39 -2.90 3.67
CA GLN A 64 8.87 -3.06 2.30
C GLN A 64 9.87 -4.21 2.18
N ILE A 65 10.76 -4.37 3.17
CA ILE A 65 11.71 -5.48 3.26
C ILE A 65 10.94 -6.81 3.43
N ASP A 66 9.99 -6.87 4.36
CA ASP A 66 9.17 -8.08 4.56
C ASP A 66 8.40 -8.45 3.29
N GLN A 67 7.80 -7.47 2.62
CA GLN A 67 7.10 -7.70 1.35
C GLN A 67 8.03 -8.12 0.23
N TRP A 68 9.30 -7.71 0.27
CA TRP A 68 10.30 -8.13 -0.70
C TRP A 68 10.72 -9.58 -0.44
N ALA A 69 10.96 -9.97 0.80
CA ALA A 69 11.26 -11.36 1.16
C ALA A 69 10.15 -12.31 0.69
N VAL A 70 8.88 -11.98 0.97
CA VAL A 70 7.73 -12.76 0.49
C VAL A 70 7.66 -12.86 -1.04
N ARG A 71 8.10 -11.82 -1.77
CA ARG A 71 8.17 -11.88 -3.25
C ARG A 71 9.26 -12.83 -3.71
N VAL A 72 10.43 -12.81 -3.08
CA VAL A 72 11.55 -13.70 -3.44
C VAL A 72 11.17 -15.16 -3.20
N ASP A 73 10.60 -15.48 -2.04
CA ASP A 73 10.16 -16.84 -1.73
C ASP A 73 9.13 -17.34 -2.74
N ARG A 74 8.17 -16.48 -3.10
CA ARG A 74 7.14 -16.81 -4.06
C ARG A 74 7.67 -16.95 -5.49
N GLU A 75 8.68 -16.17 -5.86
CA GLU A 75 9.37 -16.29 -7.14
C GLU A 75 10.06 -17.65 -7.25
N ASP A 76 10.81 -18.04 -6.22
CA ASP A 76 11.51 -19.34 -6.17
C ASP A 76 10.52 -20.51 -6.28
N GLU A 77 9.40 -20.48 -5.54
CA GLU A 77 8.34 -21.48 -5.67
C GLU A 77 7.80 -21.61 -7.10
N LEU A 78 7.52 -20.48 -7.75
CA LEU A 78 6.97 -20.46 -9.10
C LEU A 78 7.99 -20.92 -10.13
N VAL A 79 9.26 -20.54 -9.99
CA VAL A 79 10.36 -20.99 -10.86
C VAL A 79 10.53 -22.50 -10.74
N ARG A 80 10.58 -23.04 -9.51
CA ARG A 80 10.67 -24.49 -9.29
C ARG A 80 9.50 -25.23 -9.91
N ALA A 81 8.28 -24.74 -9.72
CA ALA A 81 7.09 -25.34 -10.33
C ALA A 81 7.13 -25.30 -11.86
N TYR A 82 7.62 -24.20 -12.45
CA TYR A 82 7.77 -24.05 -13.89
C TYR A 82 8.81 -25.02 -14.45
N LEU A 83 9.98 -25.13 -13.83
CA LEU A 83 11.04 -26.04 -14.24
C LEU A 83 10.67 -27.53 -14.06
N ALA A 84 9.75 -27.83 -13.15
CA ALA A 84 9.22 -29.17 -12.95
C ALA A 84 8.19 -29.60 -14.01
N LEU A 85 7.77 -28.71 -14.92
CA LEU A 85 6.83 -29.06 -15.98
C LEU A 85 7.45 -30.09 -16.93
N THR A 86 6.79 -31.24 -17.05
CA THR A 86 7.21 -32.29 -17.99
C THR A 86 6.88 -31.93 -19.45
N LYS A 87 5.90 -31.05 -19.66
CA LYS A 87 5.46 -30.57 -20.97
C LYS A 87 5.02 -29.12 -20.92
N THR A 88 5.63 -28.29 -21.75
CA THR A 88 5.28 -26.87 -21.88
C THR A 88 4.36 -26.62 -23.09
N GLN A 89 4.34 -27.54 -24.06
CA GLN A 89 3.52 -27.46 -25.27
C GLN A 89 2.64 -28.71 -25.47
N ARG A 90 1.53 -28.50 -26.17
CA ARG A 90 0.65 -29.55 -26.69
C ARG A 90 1.15 -30.01 -28.06
N ALA A 91 0.54 -31.07 -28.59
CA ALA A 91 0.88 -31.59 -29.93
C ALA A 91 0.64 -30.58 -31.07
N ASP A 92 -0.23 -29.59 -30.86
CA ASP A 92 -0.53 -28.49 -31.78
C ASP A 92 0.44 -27.29 -31.66
N GLY A 93 1.48 -27.40 -30.81
CA GLY A 93 2.44 -26.34 -30.55
C GLY A 93 1.96 -25.23 -29.60
N THR A 94 0.69 -25.28 -29.16
CA THR A 94 0.17 -24.31 -28.19
C THR A 94 0.66 -24.61 -26.78
N GLN A 95 0.80 -23.58 -25.95
CA GLN A 95 1.20 -23.75 -24.55
C GLN A 95 0.19 -24.59 -23.77
N THR A 96 0.68 -25.45 -22.87
CA THR A 96 -0.19 -26.12 -21.91
C THR A 96 -0.83 -25.10 -20.96
N ARG A 97 -1.95 -25.48 -20.33
CA ARG A 97 -2.64 -24.60 -19.37
C ARG A 97 -1.74 -24.28 -18.17
N GLU A 98 -0.94 -25.25 -17.75
CA GLU A 98 -0.01 -25.14 -16.62
C GLU A 98 1.16 -24.22 -16.97
N GLU A 99 1.78 -24.41 -18.14
CA GLU A 99 2.79 -23.50 -18.70
C GLU A 99 2.30 -22.05 -18.71
N LYS A 100 1.13 -21.81 -19.31
CA LYS A 100 0.55 -20.47 -19.42
C LYS A 100 0.29 -19.85 -18.04
N ARG A 101 -0.20 -20.65 -17.08
CA ARG A 101 -0.51 -20.17 -15.73
C ARG A 101 0.75 -19.79 -14.96
N LEU A 102 1.77 -20.62 -14.99
CA LEU A 102 3.02 -20.41 -14.26
C LEU A 102 3.84 -19.29 -14.90
N SER A 103 3.95 -19.27 -16.23
CA SER A 103 4.58 -18.18 -16.99
C SER A 103 3.94 -16.83 -16.66
N TYR A 104 2.60 -16.76 -16.61
CA TYR A 104 1.90 -15.53 -16.26
C TYR A 104 2.06 -15.13 -14.79
N ALA A 105 2.10 -16.09 -13.87
CA ALA A 105 2.35 -15.83 -12.45
C ALA A 105 3.77 -15.27 -12.21
N LEU A 106 4.77 -15.83 -12.88
CA LEU A 106 6.15 -15.33 -12.87
C LEU A 106 6.24 -13.92 -13.44
N TYR A 107 5.62 -13.67 -14.60
CA TYR A 107 5.59 -12.34 -15.20
C TYR A 107 4.95 -11.28 -14.27
N ASN A 108 3.89 -11.64 -13.55
CA ASN A 108 3.16 -10.70 -12.72
C ASN A 108 3.82 -10.41 -11.37
N ILE A 109 4.69 -11.29 -10.85
CA ILE A 109 5.30 -11.12 -9.52
C ILE A 109 6.12 -9.83 -9.41
N ASN A 110 6.75 -9.43 -10.52
CA ASN A 110 7.61 -8.25 -10.61
C ASN A 110 6.89 -7.02 -11.18
N ARG A 111 5.70 -7.19 -11.79
CA ARG A 111 5.01 -6.12 -12.52
C ARG A 111 3.91 -5.42 -11.73
N HIS A 112 3.30 -6.09 -10.74
CA HIS A 112 2.26 -5.47 -9.90
C HIS A 112 2.74 -5.28 -8.45
N HIS A 113 3.04 -4.02 -8.09
CA HIS A 113 3.32 -3.56 -6.71
C HIS A 113 2.18 -3.82 -5.69
N LYS A 114 1.12 -4.54 -6.07
CA LYS A 114 -0.01 -4.93 -5.23
C LYS A 114 -0.15 -6.45 -5.23
N GLY A 115 0.90 -7.15 -4.82
CA GLY A 115 0.96 -8.61 -4.70
C GLY A 115 -0.09 -9.20 -3.76
N GLN A 116 -1.35 -9.18 -4.16
CA GLN A 116 -2.41 -10.02 -3.63
C GLN A 116 -2.74 -11.06 -4.70
N TYR A 117 -2.06 -12.19 -4.61
CA TYR A 117 -2.56 -13.44 -5.15
C TYR A 117 -3.44 -14.05 -4.07
N ARG A 118 -4.77 -13.98 -4.24
CA ARG A 118 -5.72 -14.84 -3.53
C ARG A 118 -6.16 -15.94 -4.46
#